data_AF-A0A9D7W7U5-F1
#
_entry.id   AF-A0A9D7W7U5-F1
#
_cell.length_a   1.000
_cell.length_b   1.000
_cell.length_c   1.000
_cell.angle_alpha   90.00
_cell.angle_beta   90.00
_cell.angle_gamma   90.00
#
_symmetry.space_group_name_H-M   'P 1'
#
loop_
_entity.id
_entity.type
_entity.pdbx_description
1 polymer ?
#
loop_
_entity_poly.entity_id
_entity_poly.type
_entity_poly.pdbx_seq_one_letter_code
_entity_poly.pdbx_strand_id
1 'polypeptide(L)'
;MSTAFTIKRIRWGACLILCGVLGTVRAEKPPTVGEGQLGVPISWQACGDDPNSLCMLQKTRDSVLYLTPNESFFPERGLVAAGQGQVPDLENLNSGKSFAWIEKWDAGDATEWVWFAPQAGEGTITLWMSAKSDGGTFSMSMDNKSVSFSVNSGKEPGVAFTCPFQVAEPGLHRLRLVCEKAATATQFHWMTLSGSCVKGAAVLRKRWRPSAAHTKFSSSQANKPIRLWVMEMDAVPGDLGFYAPVTTPFGYYGPTWQADGTVNAGFNFSLWSYGRGQKEPPIEQLSHLLAIGNREATFGGFGHEGTGVKIRDWDPLTGHQGQRQVLALRVVPSETYDTYYSYFYLADTNEWRLFGVGNKYNKGKPLKSLWVGSFVEVPGPPHVQRTGLYPREMRYRGWVVQEDGQLLQLDHMSGGDVDKQTGLTYTHRGVTDDGWFFLRTGGLSFHKPHSAGGVDLTKDNQLKDFPAYLAPEHKKSLLGVPSEVTVQSAEATSAGLAIECQIESLGSHPELKVYWGTQDGLTFADRWEHSERIPNVKDGKNEFTLKSATSLNNARLRLFLKNDDGQFWSANSTRVTK
;
A
#
# COMPACT_ATOMS: atom_id res chain seq x y z
N MET A 1 23.90 -25.66 -7.80
CA MET A 1 24.96 -24.73 -8.24
C MET A 1 24.32 -23.38 -8.37
N SER A 2 24.65 -22.47 -7.44
CA SER A 2 24.05 -21.15 -7.29
C SER A 2 24.65 -20.19 -8.32
N THR A 3 23.85 -19.74 -9.29
CA THR A 3 24.23 -18.64 -10.17
C THR A 3 23.72 -17.37 -9.52
N ALA A 4 24.56 -16.80 -8.65
CA ALA A 4 24.37 -15.45 -8.15
C ALA A 4 24.32 -14.50 -9.35
N PHE A 5 23.14 -13.89 -9.58
CA PHE A 5 22.99 -12.74 -10.45
C PHE A 5 23.87 -11.61 -9.89
N THR A 6 25.11 -11.58 -10.35
CA THR A 6 26.03 -10.49 -10.07
C THR A 6 25.58 -9.34 -10.94
N ILE A 7 24.81 -8.41 -10.37
CA ILE A 7 24.57 -7.10 -10.96
C ILE A 7 25.96 -6.51 -11.21
N LYS A 8 26.38 -6.44 -12.48
CA LYS A 8 27.55 -5.68 -12.87
C LYS A 8 27.26 -4.21 -12.52
N ARG A 9 27.80 -3.75 -11.40
CA ARG A 9 27.92 -2.33 -11.08
C ARG A 9 28.78 -1.69 -12.18
N ILE A 10 28.15 -1.10 -13.19
CA ILE A 10 28.85 -0.18 -14.10
C ILE A 10 29.31 1.01 -13.26
N ARG A 11 30.57 1.40 -13.44
CA ARG A 11 31.19 2.55 -12.77
C ARG A 11 30.69 3.82 -13.43
N TRP A 12 29.88 4.58 -12.73
CA TRP A 12 29.47 5.93 -13.12
C TRP A 12 30.68 6.83 -12.90
N GLY A 13 31.14 7.49 -13.96
CA GLY A 13 32.42 8.16 -14.02
C GLY A 13 32.33 9.68 -14.08
N ALA A 14 31.45 10.34 -13.33
CA ALA A 14 31.58 11.77 -13.10
C ALA A 14 32.21 12.06 -11.72
N CYS A 15 32.94 13.17 -11.63
CA CYS A 15 33.80 13.45 -10.48
C CYS A 15 33.84 14.94 -10.15
N LEU A 16 33.54 15.31 -8.91
CA LEU A 16 33.76 16.65 -8.38
C LEU A 16 35.27 16.92 -8.21
N ILE A 17 35.68 18.16 -8.48
CA ILE A 17 37.05 18.66 -8.31
C ILE A 17 37.05 19.71 -7.18
N LEU A 18 38.11 19.76 -6.37
CA LEU A 18 38.22 20.66 -5.20
C LEU A 18 38.00 22.14 -5.59
N CYS A 19 37.27 22.88 -4.75
CA CYS A 19 36.83 24.26 -5.01
C CYS A 19 37.31 25.25 -3.97
N GLY A 20 37.52 26.50 -4.40
CA GLY A 20 37.63 27.68 -3.54
C GLY A 20 36.30 28.42 -3.40
N VAL A 21 36.11 29.10 -2.27
CA VAL A 21 34.94 29.93 -1.96
C VAL A 21 35.10 31.31 -2.62
N LEU A 22 34.19 31.69 -3.53
CA LEU A 22 34.09 33.05 -4.06
C LEU A 22 32.92 33.80 -3.41
N GLY A 23 33.13 35.11 -3.19
CA GLY A 23 32.26 35.99 -2.40
C GLY A 23 30.83 36.16 -2.93
N THR A 24 29.97 36.69 -2.07
CA THR A 24 28.53 36.86 -2.23
C THR A 24 28.15 37.70 -3.46
N VAL A 25 27.70 37.03 -4.52
CA VAL A 25 27.02 37.66 -5.66
C VAL A 25 25.53 37.82 -5.31
N ARG A 26 24.99 39.04 -5.52
CA ARG A 26 23.56 39.38 -5.27
C ARG A 26 22.61 38.56 -6.15
N ALA A 27 21.40 38.33 -5.64
CA ALA A 27 20.39 37.39 -6.13
C ALA A 27 20.10 37.46 -7.64
N GLU A 28 20.35 36.35 -8.33
CA GLU A 28 19.72 36.04 -9.61
C GLU A 28 18.22 35.76 -9.37
N LYS A 29 17.39 36.07 -10.37
CA LYS A 29 15.95 35.76 -10.30
C LYS A 29 15.77 34.24 -10.30
N PRO A 30 14.74 33.69 -9.61
CA PRO A 30 14.41 32.27 -9.70
C PRO A 30 14.18 31.85 -11.16
N PRO A 31 14.53 30.60 -11.53
CA PRO A 31 14.43 30.17 -12.90
C PRO A 31 12.96 30.04 -13.37
N THR A 32 12.73 30.34 -14.64
CA THR A 32 11.42 30.50 -15.26
C THR A 32 11.31 29.74 -16.59
N VAL A 33 10.08 29.63 -17.10
CA VAL A 33 9.83 29.08 -18.45
C VAL A 33 10.57 29.92 -19.48
N GLY A 34 11.48 29.30 -20.22
CA GLY A 34 12.38 30.04 -21.12
C GLY A 34 13.84 29.65 -20.95
N GLU A 35 14.21 29.23 -19.74
CA GLU A 35 15.60 28.98 -19.35
C GLU A 35 15.90 27.48 -19.32
N GLY A 36 17.06 27.08 -19.87
CA GLY A 36 17.46 25.69 -19.90
C GLY A 36 16.43 24.78 -20.54
N GLN A 37 16.09 23.72 -19.82
CA GLN A 37 15.06 22.76 -20.18
C GLN A 37 13.64 23.17 -19.73
N LEU A 38 13.49 24.25 -18.95
CA LEU A 38 12.22 24.60 -18.32
C LEU A 38 11.19 25.07 -19.36
N GLY A 39 10.06 24.35 -19.44
CA GLY A 39 9.03 24.55 -20.45
C GLY A 39 9.27 23.84 -21.79
N VAL A 40 10.39 23.12 -21.93
CA VAL A 40 10.62 22.23 -23.09
C VAL A 40 9.77 20.96 -22.92
N PRO A 41 9.13 20.43 -23.99
CA PRO A 41 8.40 19.17 -23.93
C PRO A 41 9.28 17.97 -23.53
N ILE A 42 8.66 16.95 -22.96
CA ILE A 42 9.33 15.68 -22.67
C ILE A 42 9.60 14.92 -23.97
N SER A 43 10.77 14.31 -24.05
CA SER A 43 11.13 13.34 -25.08
C SER A 43 11.41 11.98 -24.45
N TRP A 44 11.06 10.91 -25.17
CA TRP A 44 11.35 9.54 -24.75
C TRP A 44 12.65 9.09 -25.40
N GLN A 45 13.60 8.61 -24.60
CA GLN A 45 14.89 8.13 -25.08
C GLN A 45 15.29 6.84 -24.37
N ALA A 46 15.98 5.96 -25.08
CA ALA A 46 16.56 4.76 -24.50
C ALA A 46 17.45 5.12 -23.29
N CYS A 47 17.31 4.38 -22.20
CA CYS A 47 18.07 4.59 -20.99
C CYS A 47 18.38 3.27 -20.27
N GLY A 48 19.59 3.17 -19.70
CA GLY A 48 20.06 2.00 -18.96
C GLY A 48 20.55 0.86 -19.86
N ASP A 49 20.81 -0.29 -19.23
CA ASP A 49 21.38 -1.48 -19.88
C ASP A 49 20.35 -2.34 -20.62
N ASP A 50 19.06 -2.13 -20.32
CA ASP A 50 17.97 -2.80 -21.02
C ASP A 50 17.63 -2.04 -22.31
N PRO A 51 17.87 -2.62 -23.50
CA PRO A 51 17.63 -1.95 -24.77
C PRO A 51 16.15 -1.61 -25.00
N ASN A 52 15.22 -2.20 -24.24
CA ASN A 52 13.79 -1.92 -24.33
C ASN A 52 13.30 -0.87 -23.32
N SER A 53 14.19 -0.36 -22.47
CA SER A 53 13.89 0.63 -21.45
C SER A 53 14.03 2.06 -21.99
N LEU A 54 13.00 2.87 -21.76
CA LEU A 54 12.89 4.28 -22.14
C LEU A 54 12.76 5.17 -20.90
N CYS A 55 13.34 6.35 -20.94
CA CYS A 55 13.21 7.39 -19.91
C CYS A 55 12.56 8.64 -20.50
N MET A 56 11.83 9.37 -19.65
CA MET A 56 11.33 10.71 -19.96
C MET A 56 12.45 11.72 -19.72
N LEU A 57 12.92 12.39 -20.78
CA LEU A 57 14.00 13.36 -20.74
C LEU A 57 13.51 14.74 -21.20
N GLN A 58 13.80 15.76 -20.41
CA GLN A 58 13.54 17.16 -20.74
C GLN A 58 14.86 17.85 -21.11
N LYS A 59 15.08 18.06 -22.41
CA LYS A 59 16.36 18.54 -22.96
C LYS A 59 16.54 20.05 -22.78
N THR A 60 17.76 20.48 -22.47
CA THR A 60 18.11 21.91 -22.47
C THR A 60 18.12 22.48 -23.88
N ARG A 61 17.69 23.74 -24.03
CA ARG A 61 17.78 24.49 -25.30
C ARG A 61 19.03 25.37 -25.42
N ASP A 62 19.67 25.69 -24.30
CA ASP A 62 20.73 26.72 -24.19
C ASP A 62 22.02 26.20 -23.55
N SER A 63 22.14 24.88 -23.37
CA SER A 63 23.29 24.22 -22.74
C SER A 63 23.48 24.54 -21.25
N VAL A 64 22.40 24.97 -20.58
CA VAL A 64 22.31 25.03 -19.12
C VAL A 64 21.18 24.12 -18.65
N LEU A 65 21.41 23.34 -17.60
CA LEU A 65 20.34 22.61 -16.91
C LEU A 65 20.04 23.30 -15.58
N TYR A 66 18.76 23.51 -15.30
CA TYR A 66 18.29 23.98 -14.00
C TYR A 66 17.76 22.79 -13.23
N LEU A 67 18.25 22.54 -12.01
CA LEU A 67 17.70 21.50 -11.14
C LEU A 67 16.96 22.18 -10.00
N THR A 68 15.63 22.05 -10.01
CA THR A 68 14.68 22.69 -9.10
C THR A 68 13.99 21.64 -8.22
N PRO A 69 13.17 22.05 -7.24
CA PRO A 69 12.40 21.11 -6.41
C PRO A 69 11.38 20.28 -7.20
N ASN A 70 11.03 20.65 -8.44
CA ASN A 70 9.96 20.02 -9.21
C ASN A 70 10.35 18.69 -9.88
N GLU A 71 11.65 18.48 -10.04
CA GLU A 71 12.30 17.29 -10.61
C GLU A 71 13.17 16.57 -9.57
N SER A 72 13.09 16.99 -8.30
CA SER A 72 13.84 16.38 -7.20
C SER A 72 13.13 15.17 -6.61
N PHE A 73 13.91 14.30 -5.98
CA PHE A 73 13.45 13.12 -5.25
C PHE A 73 14.04 13.05 -3.84
N PHE A 74 13.27 12.54 -2.89
CA PHE A 74 13.63 12.41 -1.49
C PHE A 74 13.82 10.93 -1.15
N PRO A 75 15.07 10.44 -0.96
CA PRO A 75 15.34 9.07 -0.50
C PRO A 75 14.73 8.73 0.85
N GLU A 76 14.52 9.73 1.70
CA GLU A 76 14.04 9.58 3.07
C GLU A 76 12.90 10.57 3.34
N ARG A 77 12.15 10.33 4.41
CA ARG A 77 11.08 11.24 4.83
C ARG A 77 11.65 12.29 5.78
N GLY A 78 11.30 13.56 5.56
CA GLY A 78 11.71 14.69 6.41
C GLY A 78 11.55 16.00 5.66
N LEU A 79 12.08 16.01 4.43
CA LEU A 79 12.04 17.15 3.54
C LEU A 79 10.64 17.50 3.01
N VAL A 80 10.47 18.80 2.75
CA VAL A 80 9.26 19.37 2.15
C VAL A 80 9.63 20.23 0.94
N ALA A 81 9.05 19.94 -0.22
CA ALA A 81 9.02 20.86 -1.35
C ALA A 81 7.89 21.88 -1.13
N ALA A 82 8.24 23.16 -1.03
CA ALA A 82 7.36 24.23 -0.58
C ALA A 82 7.44 25.46 -1.49
N GLY A 83 6.57 26.43 -1.20
CA GLY A 83 6.40 27.64 -2.01
C GLY A 83 5.69 27.38 -3.34
N GLN A 84 5.32 28.47 -4.01
CA GLN A 84 4.74 28.42 -5.35
C GLN A 84 5.83 28.65 -6.38
N GLY A 85 6.17 27.61 -7.15
CA GLY A 85 7.18 27.72 -8.21
C GLY A 85 6.68 28.54 -9.42
N GLN A 86 7.64 29.04 -10.20
CA GLN A 86 7.39 29.85 -11.41
C GLN A 86 7.16 28.99 -12.68
N VAL A 87 7.51 27.71 -12.62
CA VAL A 87 7.36 26.77 -13.74
C VAL A 87 6.15 25.88 -13.48
N PRO A 88 5.15 25.81 -14.38
CA PRO A 88 4.00 24.94 -14.22
C PRO A 88 4.38 23.45 -14.12
N ASP A 89 3.50 22.65 -13.52
CA ASP A 89 3.68 21.20 -13.54
C ASP A 89 3.62 20.66 -14.97
N LEU A 90 4.52 19.73 -15.28
CA LEU A 90 4.66 19.14 -16.61
C LEU A 90 3.99 17.78 -16.59
N GLU A 91 3.03 17.54 -17.48
CA GLU A 91 2.35 16.24 -17.65
C GLU A 91 1.84 15.61 -16.33
N ASN A 92 1.37 16.46 -15.40
CA ASN A 92 0.86 16.04 -14.09
C ASN A 92 1.87 15.24 -13.23
N LEU A 93 3.17 15.42 -13.48
CA LEU A 93 4.24 14.72 -12.76
C LEU A 93 4.38 15.16 -11.30
N ASN A 94 3.71 16.23 -10.87
CA ASN A 94 3.58 16.70 -9.49
C ASN A 94 2.11 16.98 -9.10
N SER A 95 1.14 16.29 -9.71
CA SER A 95 -0.28 16.43 -9.40
C SER A 95 -0.83 17.86 -9.61
N GLY A 96 -0.31 18.59 -10.61
CA GLY A 96 -0.68 19.98 -10.91
C GLY A 96 -0.03 21.01 -9.99
N LYS A 97 0.93 20.61 -9.15
CA LYS A 97 1.63 21.52 -8.21
C LYS A 97 3.02 21.87 -8.71
N SER A 98 3.49 23.03 -8.28
CA SER A 98 4.82 23.54 -8.57
C SER A 98 5.43 24.18 -7.34
N PHE A 99 6.71 23.91 -7.08
CA PHE A 99 7.42 24.24 -5.85
C PHE A 99 8.59 25.17 -6.12
N ALA A 100 8.86 26.08 -5.19
CA ALA A 100 9.92 27.07 -5.30
C ALA A 100 11.19 26.71 -4.51
N TRP A 101 11.07 25.99 -3.39
CA TRP A 101 12.21 25.56 -2.58
C TRP A 101 12.01 24.21 -1.89
N ILE A 102 13.07 23.66 -1.31
CA ILE A 102 13.07 22.50 -0.39
C ILE A 102 13.52 22.96 0.99
N GLU A 103 12.78 22.58 2.02
CA GLU A 103 13.00 22.95 3.43
C GLU A 103 12.82 21.76 4.39
N LYS A 104 12.94 22.03 5.70
CA LYS A 104 12.93 21.07 6.81
C LYS A 104 14.07 20.06 6.77
N TRP A 105 15.27 20.59 6.56
CA TRP A 105 16.49 19.81 6.56
C TRP A 105 16.90 19.41 7.98
N ASP A 106 16.83 18.12 8.27
CA ASP A 106 17.48 17.49 9.43
C ASP A 106 18.79 16.80 9.01
N ALA A 107 19.66 16.49 9.97
CA ALA A 107 20.92 15.82 9.67
C ALA A 107 20.66 14.42 9.06
N GLY A 108 21.29 14.13 7.93
CA GLY A 108 21.09 12.90 7.16
C GLY A 108 20.09 13.03 6.02
N ASP A 109 19.19 14.03 6.06
CA ASP A 109 18.25 14.25 4.97
C ASP A 109 18.97 14.48 3.64
N ALA A 110 18.40 13.94 2.59
CA ALA A 110 18.94 14.11 1.25
C ALA A 110 17.85 14.38 0.21
N THR A 111 18.24 15.09 -0.84
CA THR A 111 17.46 15.28 -2.06
C THR A 111 18.33 15.01 -3.27
N GLU A 112 17.70 14.63 -4.37
CA GLU A 112 18.43 14.13 -5.53
C GLU A 112 17.79 14.50 -6.85
N TRP A 113 18.64 14.55 -7.87
CA TRP A 113 18.28 14.77 -9.26
C TRP A 113 18.99 13.77 -10.16
N VAL A 114 18.31 13.38 -11.22
CA VAL A 114 18.88 12.53 -12.27
C VAL A 114 18.89 13.32 -13.57
N TRP A 115 20.03 13.33 -14.25
CA TRP A 115 20.21 14.06 -15.49
C TRP A 115 21.00 13.21 -16.49
N PHE A 116 20.91 13.53 -17.77
CA PHE A 116 21.56 12.83 -18.86
C PHE A 116 22.63 13.72 -19.50
N ALA A 117 23.88 13.25 -19.50
CA ALA A 117 24.99 13.83 -20.22
C ALA A 117 25.16 13.12 -21.57
N PRO A 118 25.02 13.80 -22.72
CA PRO A 118 25.15 13.17 -24.03
C PRO A 118 26.62 12.95 -24.43
N GLN A 119 27.55 13.60 -23.74
CA GLN A 119 28.97 13.55 -24.03
C GLN A 119 29.81 13.72 -22.76
N ALA A 120 31.02 13.17 -22.79
CA ALA A 120 32.04 13.47 -21.79
C ALA A 120 32.47 14.94 -21.86
N GLY A 121 33.01 15.47 -20.77
CA GLY A 121 33.53 16.83 -20.71
C GLY A 121 33.47 17.44 -19.31
N GLU A 122 33.91 18.67 -19.23
CA GLU A 122 33.91 19.46 -18.00
C GLU A 122 32.61 20.25 -17.86
N GLY A 123 32.23 20.53 -16.62
CA GLY A 123 31.11 21.36 -16.26
C GLY A 123 31.29 22.05 -14.92
N THR A 124 30.32 22.91 -14.57
CA THR A 124 30.27 23.62 -13.29
C THR A 124 28.86 23.53 -12.73
N ILE A 125 28.78 23.16 -11.44
CA ILE A 125 27.58 23.26 -10.61
C ILE A 125 27.60 24.61 -9.92
N THR A 126 26.50 25.35 -9.96
CA THR A 126 26.27 26.51 -9.10
C THR A 126 24.97 26.29 -8.33
N LEU A 127 24.98 26.55 -7.02
CA LEU A 127 23.88 26.22 -6.12
C LEU A 127 23.37 27.47 -5.38
N TRP A 128 22.05 27.67 -5.37
CA TRP A 128 21.39 28.76 -4.68
C TRP A 128 20.61 28.27 -3.47
N MET A 129 20.94 28.83 -2.30
CA MET A 129 20.28 28.53 -1.03
C MET A 129 20.05 29.82 -0.25
N SER A 130 19.15 29.77 0.73
CA SER A 130 18.95 30.84 1.71
C SER A 130 18.79 30.26 3.10
N ALA A 131 19.16 31.02 4.12
CA ALA A 131 18.95 30.64 5.50
C ALA A 131 18.73 31.87 6.39
N LYS A 132 17.65 31.87 7.19
CA LYS A 132 17.34 33.02 8.07
C LYS A 132 18.35 33.24 9.20
N SER A 133 19.08 32.20 9.57
CA SER A 133 20.16 32.16 10.57
C SER A 133 21.36 31.40 9.97
N ASP A 134 22.36 31.01 10.77
CA ASP A 134 23.48 30.17 10.30
C ASP A 134 22.96 28.97 9.49
N GLY A 135 23.25 28.94 8.18
CA GLY A 135 22.53 28.09 7.22
C GLY A 135 22.89 26.61 7.30
N GLY A 136 24.05 26.28 7.85
CA GLY A 136 24.48 24.92 8.12
C GLY A 136 25.55 24.41 7.15
N THR A 137 25.79 23.11 7.19
CA THR A 137 26.76 22.40 6.37
C THR A 137 26.06 21.29 5.58
N PHE A 138 26.42 21.19 4.32
CA PHE A 138 25.87 20.23 3.38
C PHE A 138 27.01 19.55 2.63
N SER A 139 26.74 18.36 2.11
CA SER A 139 27.60 17.73 1.11
C SER A 139 26.85 17.52 -0.20
N MET A 140 27.50 17.86 -1.30
CA MET A 140 27.05 17.54 -2.65
C MET A 140 27.85 16.33 -3.13
N SER A 141 27.16 15.34 -3.64
CA SER A 141 27.77 14.19 -4.30
C SER A 141 27.24 14.00 -5.71
N MET A 142 28.14 13.66 -6.61
CA MET A 142 27.82 13.18 -7.94
C MET A 142 28.58 11.89 -8.15
N ASP A 143 27.84 10.82 -8.42
CA ASP A 143 28.37 9.46 -8.46
C ASP A 143 29.14 9.10 -7.16
N ASN A 144 30.41 8.70 -7.24
CA ASN A 144 31.21 8.24 -6.10
C ASN A 144 32.07 9.33 -5.42
N LYS A 145 31.86 10.62 -5.74
CA LYS A 145 32.60 11.73 -5.14
C LYS A 145 31.68 12.69 -4.40
N SER A 146 32.15 13.19 -3.27
CA SER A 146 31.44 14.12 -2.41
C SER A 146 32.30 15.33 -2.05
N VAL A 147 31.69 16.51 -1.94
CA VAL A 147 32.32 17.76 -1.49
C VAL A 147 31.39 18.44 -0.50
N SER A 148 31.91 18.79 0.68
CA SER A 148 31.17 19.54 1.71
C SER A 148 31.33 21.05 1.55
N PHE A 149 30.31 21.80 1.94
CA PHE A 149 30.28 23.26 1.92
C PHE A 149 29.34 23.81 2.99
N SER A 150 29.49 25.09 3.34
CA SER A 150 28.65 25.77 4.32
C SER A 150 27.75 26.80 3.66
N VAL A 151 26.54 26.95 4.20
CA VAL A 151 25.54 27.93 3.76
C VAL A 151 25.56 29.11 4.74
N ASN A 152 25.85 30.30 4.22
CA ASN A 152 25.81 31.53 4.99
C ASN A 152 24.37 32.00 5.23
N SER A 153 24.16 32.82 6.25
CA SER A 153 22.86 33.44 6.50
C SER A 153 22.52 34.47 5.41
N GLY A 154 21.27 34.48 5.00
CA GLY A 154 20.73 35.33 3.95
C GLY A 154 19.23 35.07 3.77
N LYS A 155 18.42 36.14 3.80
CA LYS A 155 16.95 36.03 3.63
C LYS A 155 16.55 35.74 2.18
N GLU A 156 17.35 36.21 1.23
CA GLU A 156 17.13 36.00 -0.20
C GLU A 156 18.01 34.85 -0.71
N PRO A 157 17.61 34.16 -1.80
CA PRO A 157 18.46 33.16 -2.45
C PRO A 157 19.80 33.76 -2.88
N GLY A 158 20.90 33.16 -2.43
CA GLY A 158 22.25 33.53 -2.82
C GLY A 158 23.06 32.31 -3.24
N VAL A 159 24.14 32.54 -3.98
CA VAL A 159 25.08 31.47 -4.34
C VAL A 159 25.71 30.93 -3.07
N ALA A 160 25.40 29.67 -2.75
CA ALA A 160 25.92 28.96 -1.58
C ALA A 160 27.15 28.12 -1.92
N PHE A 161 27.23 27.61 -3.15
CA PHE A 161 28.30 26.72 -3.57
C PHE A 161 28.51 26.79 -5.09
N THR A 162 29.76 26.68 -5.51
CA THR A 162 30.13 26.50 -6.93
C THR A 162 31.21 25.43 -7.01
N CYS A 163 31.07 24.47 -7.93
CA CYS A 163 32.01 23.38 -8.07
C CYS A 163 32.20 22.91 -9.51
N PRO A 164 33.45 22.83 -10.02
CA PRO A 164 33.72 22.19 -11.28
C PRO A 164 33.60 20.67 -11.12
N PHE A 165 33.11 20.05 -12.18
CA PHE A 165 33.01 18.60 -12.28
C PHE A 165 33.44 18.14 -13.66
N GLN A 166 33.74 16.86 -13.77
CA GLN A 166 34.03 16.23 -15.04
C GLN A 166 33.17 14.99 -15.22
N VAL A 167 32.58 14.83 -16.40
CA VAL A 167 31.90 13.63 -16.86
C VAL A 167 32.87 12.84 -17.74
N ALA A 168 33.23 11.62 -17.34
CA ALA A 168 34.11 10.76 -18.13
C ALA A 168 33.36 10.00 -19.24
N GLU A 169 32.10 9.62 -18.98
CA GLU A 169 31.31 8.82 -19.91
C GLU A 169 29.91 9.42 -20.09
N PRO A 170 29.37 9.46 -21.32
CA PRO A 170 27.97 9.82 -21.56
C PRO A 170 27.03 8.87 -20.83
N GLY A 171 25.88 9.38 -20.38
CA GLY A 171 24.88 8.57 -19.72
C GLY A 171 24.03 9.34 -18.73
N LEU A 172 23.25 8.60 -17.94
CA LEU A 172 22.60 9.17 -16.78
C LEU A 172 23.64 9.44 -15.71
N HIS A 173 23.41 10.47 -14.89
CA HIS A 173 24.16 10.80 -13.70
C HIS A 173 23.20 11.18 -12.57
N ARG A 174 23.58 10.88 -11.34
CA ARG A 174 22.79 11.20 -10.15
C ARG A 174 23.55 12.22 -9.30
N LEU A 175 22.90 13.32 -9.02
CA LEU A 175 23.39 14.34 -8.12
C LEU A 175 22.58 14.30 -6.84
N ARG A 176 23.25 14.27 -5.69
CA ARG A 176 22.65 14.15 -4.36
C ARG A 176 23.20 15.23 -3.45
N LEU A 177 22.30 16.00 -2.85
CA LEU A 177 22.60 16.97 -1.80
C LEU A 177 22.16 16.38 -0.45
N VAL A 178 23.07 16.32 0.51
CA VAL A 178 22.86 15.76 1.85
C VAL A 178 23.08 16.85 2.89
N CYS A 179 22.16 16.96 3.84
CA CYS A 179 22.31 17.82 5.01
C CYS A 179 23.20 17.13 6.04
N GLU A 180 24.33 17.76 6.38
CA GLU A 180 25.14 17.32 7.52
C GLU A 180 24.62 17.97 8.81
N LYS A 181 24.20 19.23 8.70
CA LYS A 181 23.56 20.02 9.76
C LYS A 181 22.91 21.25 9.13
N ALA A 182 21.68 21.58 9.46
CA ALA A 182 21.03 22.80 8.98
C ALA A 182 20.23 23.48 10.09
N ALA A 183 20.03 24.80 9.95
CA ALA A 183 19.02 25.50 10.73
C ALA A 183 17.62 25.24 10.15
N THR A 184 16.59 25.32 10.99
CA THR A 184 15.19 25.00 10.64
C THR A 184 14.64 25.74 9.42
N ALA A 185 15.18 26.93 9.11
CA ALA A 185 14.73 27.78 8.01
C ALA A 185 15.71 27.82 6.82
N THR A 186 16.61 26.84 6.69
CA THR A 186 17.46 26.69 5.51
C THR A 186 16.63 26.16 4.34
N GLN A 187 16.82 26.77 3.17
CA GLN A 187 16.07 26.47 1.95
C GLN A 187 17.03 26.26 0.78
N PHE A 188 16.85 25.14 0.07
CA PHE A 188 17.39 24.94 -1.27
C PHE A 188 16.43 25.55 -2.28
N HIS A 189 16.90 26.38 -3.20
CA HIS A 189 16.05 26.98 -4.24
C HIS A 189 16.25 26.31 -5.60
N TRP A 190 17.45 26.37 -6.17
CA TRP A 190 17.78 25.66 -7.40
C TRP A 190 19.29 25.48 -7.52
N MET A 191 19.71 24.71 -8.52
CA MET A 191 21.09 24.71 -8.98
C MET A 191 21.14 24.76 -10.50
N THR A 192 22.28 25.16 -11.05
CA THR A 192 22.56 25.08 -12.48
C THR A 192 23.72 24.14 -12.75
N LEU A 193 23.63 23.43 -13.87
CA LEU A 193 24.76 22.74 -14.50
C LEU A 193 25.07 23.47 -15.80
N SER A 194 26.34 23.79 -16.03
CA SER A 194 26.81 24.40 -17.28
C SER A 194 28.14 23.81 -17.73
N GLY A 195 28.53 24.04 -18.98
CA GLY A 195 29.81 23.61 -19.53
C GLY A 195 29.70 22.62 -20.68
N SER A 196 30.84 22.11 -21.15
CA SER A 196 30.94 21.30 -22.36
C SER A 196 30.11 20.01 -22.31
N CYS A 197 30.06 19.32 -21.16
CA CYS A 197 29.27 18.09 -20.99
C CYS A 197 27.75 18.34 -20.94
N VAL A 198 27.30 19.58 -20.74
CA VAL A 198 25.88 19.95 -20.60
C VAL A 198 25.25 20.30 -21.96
N LYS A 199 26.05 20.43 -23.02
CA LYS A 199 25.54 20.70 -24.38
C LYS A 199 24.62 19.57 -24.85
N GLY A 200 23.32 19.86 -25.00
CA GLY A 200 22.30 18.88 -25.38
C GLY A 200 21.88 17.92 -24.25
N ALA A 201 22.26 18.22 -23.01
CA ALA A 201 21.90 17.44 -21.84
C ALA A 201 20.40 17.53 -21.51
N ALA A 202 19.95 16.67 -20.60
CA ALA A 202 18.55 16.62 -20.20
C ALA A 202 18.37 16.36 -18.72
N VAL A 203 17.29 16.87 -18.13
CA VAL A 203 16.82 16.41 -16.82
C VAL A 203 15.92 15.20 -17.02
N LEU A 204 16.13 14.14 -16.24
CA LEU A 204 15.21 13.02 -16.20
C LEU A 204 13.94 13.42 -15.45
N ARG A 205 12.79 13.16 -16.07
CA ARG A 205 11.48 13.40 -15.49
C ARG A 205 10.88 12.08 -15.03
N LYS A 206 10.27 12.08 -13.85
CA LYS A 206 9.43 10.98 -13.35
C LYS A 206 8.34 11.59 -12.48
N ARG A 207 7.22 10.88 -12.35
CA ARG A 207 6.16 11.26 -11.41
C ARG A 207 6.73 11.27 -9.99
N TRP A 208 6.30 12.23 -9.16
CA TRP A 208 6.83 12.43 -7.80
C TRP A 208 6.90 11.15 -6.98
N ARG A 209 5.89 10.28 -7.08
CA ARG A 209 5.85 8.94 -6.48
C ARG A 209 5.55 7.89 -7.56
N PRO A 210 5.94 6.63 -7.35
CA PRO A 210 5.53 5.55 -8.24
C PRO A 210 4.01 5.53 -8.41
N SER A 211 3.54 5.39 -9.65
CA SER A 211 2.14 5.06 -9.88
C SER A 211 1.86 3.65 -9.37
N ALA A 212 0.64 3.38 -8.88
CA ALA A 212 0.32 2.06 -8.33
C ALA A 212 0.38 1.00 -9.45
N ALA A 213 1.03 -0.13 -9.22
CA ALA A 213 1.00 -1.27 -10.14
C ALA A 213 -0.11 -2.22 -9.71
N HIS A 214 -0.95 -2.69 -10.63
CA HIS A 214 -2.09 -3.55 -10.33
C HIS A 214 -1.97 -4.90 -11.04
N THR A 215 -2.53 -5.92 -10.39
CA THR A 215 -2.61 -7.25 -10.98
C THR A 215 -3.78 -8.06 -10.42
N LYS A 216 -4.18 -9.09 -11.18
CA LYS A 216 -5.08 -10.16 -10.78
C LYS A 216 -4.38 -11.49 -10.97
N PHE A 217 -4.78 -12.46 -10.16
CA PHE A 217 -4.26 -13.82 -10.29
C PHE A 217 -5.40 -14.79 -10.61
N SER A 218 -5.08 -15.82 -11.37
CA SER A 218 -6.01 -16.90 -11.70
C SER A 218 -5.30 -18.25 -11.78
N SER A 219 -6.09 -19.32 -11.76
CA SER A 219 -5.63 -20.66 -12.09
C SER A 219 -6.25 -21.08 -13.42
N SER A 220 -5.43 -21.51 -14.38
CA SER A 220 -5.86 -22.02 -15.68
C SER A 220 -6.69 -23.31 -15.56
N GLN A 221 -6.59 -24.00 -14.43
CA GLN A 221 -7.29 -25.26 -14.14
C GLN A 221 -8.68 -25.03 -13.51
N ALA A 222 -9.01 -23.80 -13.09
CA ALA A 222 -10.27 -23.52 -12.42
C ALA A 222 -11.44 -23.51 -13.42
N ASN A 223 -12.37 -24.44 -13.23
CA ASN A 223 -13.57 -24.64 -14.07
C ASN A 223 -14.90 -24.50 -13.31
N LYS A 224 -14.83 -24.23 -12.01
CA LYS A 224 -15.96 -24.02 -11.08
C LYS A 224 -15.72 -22.75 -10.26
N PRO A 225 -16.77 -22.14 -9.70
CA PRO A 225 -16.64 -21.00 -8.80
C PRO A 225 -15.62 -21.20 -7.68
N ILE A 226 -14.81 -20.17 -7.45
CA ILE A 226 -13.89 -20.09 -6.31
C ILE A 226 -14.65 -19.62 -5.07
N ARG A 227 -14.39 -20.27 -3.93
CA ARG A 227 -14.96 -19.92 -2.62
C ARG A 227 -13.91 -19.50 -1.60
N LEU A 228 -12.65 -19.83 -1.81
CA LEU A 228 -11.55 -19.42 -0.95
C LEU A 228 -10.30 -19.15 -1.79
N TRP A 229 -9.51 -18.16 -1.40
CA TRP A 229 -8.12 -18.05 -1.83
C TRP A 229 -7.18 -17.98 -0.63
N VAL A 230 -5.94 -18.42 -0.85
CA VAL A 230 -4.79 -18.25 0.04
C VAL A 230 -3.69 -17.56 -0.74
N MET A 231 -3.17 -16.45 -0.22
CA MET A 231 -2.08 -15.68 -0.81
C MET A 231 -0.91 -15.61 0.16
N GLU A 232 0.25 -16.07 -0.28
CA GLU A 232 1.54 -15.86 0.38
C GLU A 232 2.22 -14.65 -0.27
N MET A 233 2.69 -13.74 0.59
CA MET A 233 3.28 -12.47 0.20
C MET A 233 4.67 -12.34 0.79
N ASP A 234 5.63 -11.88 -0.01
CA ASP A 234 7.04 -11.74 0.38
C ASP A 234 7.59 -10.42 -0.18
N ALA A 235 7.67 -9.40 0.68
CA ALA A 235 8.18 -8.09 0.31
C ALA A 235 9.68 -8.17 0.05
N VAL A 236 10.11 -7.66 -1.11
CA VAL A 236 11.54 -7.55 -1.42
C VAL A 236 12.11 -6.35 -0.64
N PRO A 237 13.15 -6.53 0.18
CA PRO A 237 13.77 -5.43 0.91
C PRO A 237 14.32 -4.40 -0.07
N GLY A 238 14.14 -3.12 0.26
CA GLY A 238 14.60 -1.99 -0.51
C GLY A 238 14.80 -0.76 0.36
N ASP A 239 14.86 0.41 -0.28
CA ASP A 239 15.21 1.65 0.45
C ASP A 239 14.04 2.21 1.28
N LEU A 240 12.80 1.82 0.94
CA LEU A 240 11.61 2.51 1.42
C LEU A 240 10.40 1.58 1.48
N GLY A 241 9.53 1.77 2.48
CA GLY A 241 8.30 1.01 2.65
C GLY A 241 7.23 1.27 1.58
N PHE A 242 6.20 0.44 1.58
CA PHE A 242 5.09 0.50 0.62
C PHE A 242 3.82 -0.21 1.12
N TYR A 243 2.71 0.03 0.42
CA TYR A 243 1.45 -0.63 0.66
C TYR A 243 1.18 -1.63 -0.46
N ALA A 244 0.91 -2.88 -0.11
CA ALA A 244 0.59 -3.91 -1.10
C ALA A 244 -0.42 -4.93 -0.55
N PRO A 245 -1.69 -4.54 -0.30
CA PRO A 245 -2.68 -5.47 0.21
C PRO A 245 -3.16 -6.45 -0.87
N VAL A 246 -3.87 -7.49 -0.47
CA VAL A 246 -4.68 -8.28 -1.40
C VAL A 246 -5.97 -7.52 -1.70
N THR A 247 -6.29 -7.35 -2.97
CA THR A 247 -7.53 -6.71 -3.43
C THR A 247 -8.67 -7.73 -3.39
N THR A 248 -9.81 -7.32 -2.84
CA THR A 248 -10.98 -8.18 -2.61
C THR A 248 -12.24 -7.54 -3.21
N PRO A 249 -13.35 -8.30 -3.39
CA PRO A 249 -14.61 -7.74 -3.90
C PRO A 249 -15.19 -6.60 -3.06
N PHE A 250 -14.76 -6.44 -1.81
CA PHE A 250 -15.26 -5.43 -0.89
C PHE A 250 -14.26 -4.32 -0.55
N GLY A 251 -13.06 -4.37 -1.10
CA GLY A 251 -11.99 -3.41 -0.81
C GLY A 251 -10.64 -4.09 -0.78
N TYR A 252 -9.94 -3.96 0.34
CA TYR A 252 -8.58 -4.48 0.51
C TYR A 252 -8.46 -5.26 1.81
N TYR A 253 -7.65 -6.31 1.78
CA TYR A 253 -7.31 -7.11 2.94
C TYR A 253 -5.79 -7.29 3.05
N GLY A 254 -5.23 -6.99 4.21
CA GLY A 254 -3.84 -7.26 4.53
C GLY A 254 -3.04 -6.05 5.05
N PRO A 255 -1.73 -6.26 5.29
CA PRO A 255 -0.85 -5.31 5.94
C PRO A 255 -0.19 -4.29 4.98
N THR A 256 0.55 -3.36 5.57
CA THR A 256 1.59 -2.55 4.89
C THR A 256 2.98 -3.15 5.16
N TRP A 257 3.99 -2.71 4.41
CA TRP A 257 5.34 -3.26 4.47
C TRP A 257 6.39 -2.17 4.72
N GLN A 258 7.37 -2.49 5.55
CA GLN A 258 8.52 -1.63 5.83
C GLN A 258 9.59 -1.74 4.74
N ALA A 259 10.56 -0.83 4.77
CA ALA A 259 11.64 -0.77 3.78
C ALA A 259 12.49 -2.05 3.76
N ASP A 260 12.78 -2.60 4.93
CA ASP A 260 13.52 -3.85 5.12
C ASP A 260 12.74 -5.11 4.71
N GLY A 261 11.51 -4.96 4.21
CA GLY A 261 10.62 -6.06 3.84
C GLY A 261 9.81 -6.62 5.02
N THR A 262 9.98 -6.09 6.23
CA THR A 262 9.21 -6.54 7.40
C THR A 262 7.75 -6.09 7.29
N VAL A 263 6.82 -7.01 7.55
CA VAL A 263 5.39 -6.73 7.60
C VAL A 263 5.03 -5.84 8.80
N ASN A 264 4.12 -4.89 8.62
CA ASN A 264 3.57 -4.13 9.73
C ASN A 264 2.54 -4.92 10.54
N ALA A 265 2.35 -4.52 11.80
CA ALA A 265 1.52 -5.25 12.75
C ALA A 265 0.02 -5.25 12.42
N GLY A 266 -0.47 -4.14 11.85
CA GLY A 266 -1.89 -3.88 11.60
C GLY A 266 -2.38 -4.31 10.21
N PHE A 267 -3.65 -4.72 10.13
CA PHE A 267 -4.32 -5.08 8.87
C PHE A 267 -5.41 -4.09 8.49
N ASN A 268 -5.61 -3.92 7.18
CA ASN A 268 -6.84 -3.34 6.64
C ASN A 268 -7.89 -4.44 6.41
N PHE A 269 -9.13 -4.20 6.86
CA PHE A 269 -10.34 -4.91 6.45
C PHE A 269 -11.49 -3.92 6.57
N SER A 270 -12.02 -3.47 5.44
CA SER A 270 -13.01 -2.40 5.40
C SER A 270 -14.15 -2.79 4.48
N LEU A 271 -15.35 -2.97 5.04
CA LEU A 271 -16.57 -3.29 4.29
C LEU A 271 -17.41 -2.03 4.11
N TRP A 272 -17.52 -1.57 2.87
CA TRP A 272 -18.28 -0.37 2.52
C TRP A 272 -19.79 -0.59 2.56
N SER A 273 -20.52 0.34 3.17
CA SER A 273 -21.98 0.40 3.16
C SER A 273 -22.49 1.39 2.12
N TYR A 274 -22.04 2.65 2.15
CA TYR A 274 -22.48 3.70 1.21
C TYR A 274 -21.42 4.78 0.99
N GLY A 275 -21.55 5.55 -0.10
CA GLY A 275 -20.55 6.52 -0.53
C GLY A 275 -20.58 7.85 0.24
N ARG A 276 -19.48 8.62 0.15
CA ARG A 276 -19.39 9.96 0.76
C ARG A 276 -20.50 10.87 0.27
N GLY A 277 -21.16 11.58 1.19
CA GLY A 277 -22.24 12.51 0.89
C GLY A 277 -23.58 11.86 0.51
N GLN A 278 -23.67 10.53 0.54
CA GLN A 278 -24.93 9.81 0.32
C GLN A 278 -25.72 9.69 1.63
N LYS A 279 -27.06 9.64 1.51
CA LYS A 279 -27.94 9.33 2.64
C LYS A 279 -27.73 7.88 3.09
N GLU A 280 -27.76 7.64 4.40
CA GLU A 280 -27.74 6.29 4.95
C GLU A 280 -28.93 5.47 4.39
N PRO A 281 -28.68 4.28 3.80
CA PRO A 281 -29.75 3.40 3.33
C PRO A 281 -30.45 2.70 4.51
N PRO A 282 -31.57 1.99 4.28
CA PRO A 282 -32.18 1.14 5.29
C PRO A 282 -31.18 0.18 5.95
N ILE A 283 -31.41 -0.15 7.22
CA ILE A 283 -30.44 -0.88 8.05
C ILE A 283 -30.05 -2.23 7.43
N GLU A 284 -31.00 -2.94 6.84
CA GLU A 284 -30.81 -4.22 6.14
C GLU A 284 -29.96 -4.13 4.86
N GLN A 285 -29.56 -2.93 4.45
CA GLN A 285 -28.65 -2.68 3.33
C GLN A 285 -27.24 -2.30 3.81
N LEU A 286 -27.02 -2.22 5.12
CA LEU A 286 -25.71 -1.90 5.68
C LEU A 286 -24.82 -3.13 5.73
N SER A 287 -23.56 -2.93 5.34
CA SER A 287 -22.50 -3.88 5.64
C SER A 287 -22.18 -3.87 7.13
N HIS A 288 -21.95 -5.05 7.70
CA HIS A 288 -21.77 -5.24 9.13
C HIS A 288 -20.85 -6.43 9.44
N LEU A 289 -20.16 -6.40 10.59
CA LEU A 289 -19.23 -7.46 11.00
C LEU A 289 -19.98 -8.52 11.81
N LEU A 290 -19.70 -9.79 11.57
CA LEU A 290 -20.25 -10.92 12.32
C LEU A 290 -19.31 -11.42 13.41
N ALA A 291 -17.99 -11.34 13.18
CA ALA A 291 -17.02 -11.81 14.16
C ALA A 291 -15.68 -11.08 14.06
N ILE A 292 -14.94 -11.08 15.17
CA ILE A 292 -13.56 -10.61 15.28
C ILE A 292 -12.77 -11.66 16.05
N GLY A 293 -11.63 -12.11 15.51
CA GLY A 293 -10.79 -13.13 16.16
C GLY A 293 -9.90 -12.58 17.28
N ASN A 294 -10.37 -11.56 17.98
CA ASN A 294 -9.72 -10.98 19.14
C ASN A 294 -10.77 -10.47 20.13
N ARG A 295 -10.60 -10.85 21.39
CA ARG A 295 -11.51 -10.54 22.48
C ARG A 295 -11.65 -9.04 22.75
N GLU A 296 -10.56 -8.30 22.62
CA GLU A 296 -10.46 -6.89 23.04
C GLU A 296 -10.55 -5.88 21.88
N ALA A 297 -10.57 -6.37 20.65
CA ALA A 297 -10.80 -5.56 19.46
C ALA A 297 -12.21 -4.95 19.44
N THR A 298 -12.40 -3.89 18.65
CA THR A 298 -13.69 -3.18 18.59
C THR A 298 -14.38 -3.38 17.23
N PHE A 299 -15.69 -3.63 17.27
CA PHE A 299 -16.60 -3.50 16.12
C PHE A 299 -16.75 -2.01 15.75
N GLY A 300 -15.95 -1.54 14.78
CA GLY A 300 -15.88 -0.12 14.43
C GLY A 300 -16.34 0.21 13.01
N GLY A 301 -16.18 1.48 12.63
CA GLY A 301 -16.49 1.99 11.31
C GLY A 301 -15.53 3.05 10.78
N PHE A 302 -15.82 3.58 9.60
CA PHE A 302 -15.12 4.70 8.95
C PHE A 302 -16.12 5.61 8.21
N GLY A 303 -15.73 6.86 7.91
CA GLY A 303 -16.63 7.88 7.33
C GLY A 303 -16.02 8.92 6.39
N HIS A 304 -14.69 8.94 6.17
CA HIS A 304 -14.01 10.05 5.47
C HIS A 304 -14.10 9.98 3.94
N GLU A 305 -14.18 8.77 3.36
CA GLU A 305 -14.35 8.53 1.92
C GLU A 305 -15.71 7.88 1.57
N GLY A 306 -16.54 7.71 2.60
CA GLY A 306 -17.82 7.03 2.64
C GLY A 306 -17.92 6.23 3.93
N THR A 307 -19.05 5.55 4.13
CA THR A 307 -19.37 4.91 5.42
C THR A 307 -19.34 3.39 5.29
N GLY A 308 -18.74 2.73 6.27
CA GLY A 308 -18.67 1.28 6.36
C GLY A 308 -18.17 0.81 7.71
N VAL A 309 -17.93 -0.50 7.81
CA VAL A 309 -17.45 -1.17 9.04
C VAL A 309 -16.01 -1.63 8.87
N LYS A 310 -15.28 -1.63 9.99
CA LYS A 310 -13.91 -2.15 10.08
C LYS A 310 -13.58 -2.56 11.51
N ILE A 311 -12.63 -3.48 11.64
CA ILE A 311 -12.08 -3.86 12.94
C ILE A 311 -11.15 -2.74 13.42
N ARG A 312 -11.18 -2.47 14.73
CA ARG A 312 -10.40 -1.43 15.40
C ARG A 312 -9.66 -2.02 16.60
N ASP A 313 -8.65 -1.29 17.06
CA ASP A 313 -7.93 -1.54 18.31
C ASP A 313 -7.26 -2.93 18.36
N TRP A 314 -6.78 -3.41 17.21
CA TRP A 314 -6.06 -4.68 17.13
C TRP A 314 -5.03 -4.69 16.00
N ASP A 315 -3.78 -4.97 16.39
CA ASP A 315 -2.65 -5.19 15.50
C ASP A 315 -2.25 -6.68 15.52
N PRO A 316 -2.79 -7.51 14.61
CA PRO A 316 -2.74 -8.98 14.67
C PRO A 316 -1.34 -9.59 14.61
N LEU A 317 -0.36 -8.89 14.05
CA LEU A 317 1.01 -9.38 13.91
C LEU A 317 1.98 -8.80 14.95
N THR A 318 1.49 -8.13 16.01
CA THR A 318 2.36 -7.63 17.07
C THR A 318 3.11 -8.79 17.73
N GLY A 319 4.44 -8.80 17.62
CA GLY A 319 5.30 -9.87 18.14
C GLY A 319 5.53 -11.03 17.16
N HIS A 320 4.89 -10.99 15.99
CA HIS A 320 4.92 -12.03 14.96
C HIS A 320 5.39 -11.51 13.59
N GLN A 321 5.95 -10.30 13.54
CA GLN A 321 6.37 -9.69 12.28
C GLN A 321 7.57 -10.44 11.66
N GLY A 322 7.52 -10.61 10.34
CA GLY A 322 8.62 -11.13 9.53
C GLY A 322 8.53 -10.63 8.09
N GLN A 323 9.31 -11.22 7.20
CA GLN A 323 9.35 -10.83 5.78
C GLN A 323 8.20 -11.41 4.94
N ARG A 324 7.53 -12.45 5.46
CA ARG A 324 6.44 -13.14 4.77
C ARG A 324 5.16 -13.08 5.57
N GLN A 325 4.04 -12.98 4.84
CA GLN A 325 2.72 -13.11 5.43
C GLN A 325 1.83 -13.94 4.51
N VAL A 326 1.10 -14.89 5.11
CA VAL A 326 0.07 -15.66 4.41
C VAL A 326 -1.31 -15.18 4.88
N LEU A 327 -2.17 -14.89 3.92
CA LEU A 327 -3.54 -14.43 4.14
C LEU A 327 -4.51 -15.37 3.42
N ALA A 328 -5.70 -15.54 3.96
CA ALA A 328 -6.78 -16.26 3.31
C ALA A 328 -8.08 -15.49 3.40
N LEU A 329 -8.90 -15.63 2.37
CA LEU A 329 -10.26 -15.10 2.33
C LEU A 329 -11.20 -16.15 1.77
N ARG A 330 -12.27 -16.42 2.51
CA ARG A 330 -13.39 -17.26 2.10
C ARG A 330 -14.64 -16.43 1.92
N VAL A 331 -15.50 -16.84 0.99
CA VAL A 331 -16.82 -16.23 0.79
C VAL A 331 -17.93 -17.29 0.79
N VAL A 332 -19.03 -16.96 1.46
CA VAL A 332 -20.32 -17.66 1.36
C VAL A 332 -21.35 -16.67 0.80
N PRO A 333 -21.67 -16.74 -0.50
CA PRO A 333 -22.71 -15.91 -1.10
C PRO A 333 -24.10 -16.28 -0.59
N SER A 334 -24.95 -15.29 -0.34
CA SER A 334 -26.37 -15.46 -0.02
C SER A 334 -27.22 -14.41 -0.76
N GLU A 335 -28.54 -14.50 -0.68
CA GLU A 335 -29.46 -13.58 -1.38
C GLU A 335 -29.20 -12.10 -1.08
N THR A 336 -28.98 -11.76 0.19
CA THR A 336 -28.85 -10.36 0.65
C THR A 336 -27.40 -9.93 0.83
N TYR A 337 -26.56 -10.85 1.30
CA TYR A 337 -25.18 -10.57 1.67
C TYR A 337 -24.22 -11.59 1.07
N ASP A 338 -23.02 -11.15 0.73
CA ASP A 338 -21.89 -12.07 0.63
C ASP A 338 -21.15 -12.03 1.96
N THR A 339 -21.03 -13.17 2.64
CA THR A 339 -20.35 -13.30 3.93
C THR A 339 -18.89 -13.64 3.69
N TYR A 340 -17.98 -12.76 4.10
CA TYR A 340 -16.54 -12.93 3.95
C TYR A 340 -15.89 -13.32 5.27
N TYR A 341 -15.03 -14.33 5.25
CA TYR A 341 -14.22 -14.77 6.38
C TYR A 341 -12.75 -14.55 6.03
N SER A 342 -12.05 -13.76 6.83
CA SER A 342 -10.66 -13.40 6.62
C SER A 342 -9.77 -14.04 7.69
N TYR A 343 -8.66 -14.62 7.26
CA TYR A 343 -7.70 -15.32 8.13
C TYR A 343 -6.28 -14.93 7.79
N PHE A 344 -5.41 -15.02 8.80
CA PHE A 344 -3.98 -14.87 8.63
C PHE A 344 -3.25 -16.00 9.33
N TYR A 345 -2.10 -16.35 8.78
CA TYR A 345 -1.29 -17.41 9.31
C TYR A 345 -0.16 -16.84 10.16
N LEU A 346 0.04 -17.41 11.35
CA LEU A 346 1.18 -17.15 12.20
C LEU A 346 2.20 -18.27 12.01
N ALA A 347 3.34 -17.94 11.40
CA ALA A 347 4.34 -18.92 11.01
C ALA A 347 5.11 -19.51 12.20
N ASP A 348 5.26 -18.74 13.29
CA ASP A 348 5.96 -19.14 14.50
C ASP A 348 5.14 -20.07 15.39
N THR A 349 3.81 -19.93 15.39
CA THR A 349 2.89 -20.86 16.09
C THR A 349 2.28 -21.91 15.17
N ASN A 350 2.59 -21.86 13.87
CA ASN A 350 2.07 -22.77 12.85
C ASN A 350 0.53 -22.85 12.87
N GLU A 351 -0.17 -21.72 12.86
CA GLU A 351 -1.64 -21.71 12.98
C GLU A 351 -2.32 -20.65 12.11
N TRP A 352 -3.55 -20.95 11.69
CA TRP A 352 -4.46 -19.97 11.10
C TRP A 352 -5.28 -19.30 12.19
N ARG A 353 -5.29 -17.97 12.21
CA ARG A 353 -6.16 -17.17 13.07
C ARG A 353 -7.22 -16.45 12.26
N LEU A 354 -8.45 -16.45 12.79
CA LEU A 354 -9.51 -15.61 12.26
C LEU A 354 -9.11 -14.14 12.47
N PHE A 355 -9.17 -13.32 11.43
CA PHE A 355 -9.13 -11.87 11.61
C PHE A 355 -10.55 -11.34 11.83
N GLY A 356 -11.43 -11.57 10.85
CA GLY A 356 -12.79 -11.11 10.95
C GLY A 356 -13.73 -11.78 9.97
N VAL A 357 -15.01 -11.73 10.32
CA VAL A 357 -16.12 -12.13 9.45
C VAL A 357 -17.02 -10.93 9.22
N GLY A 358 -17.46 -10.70 7.99
CA GLY A 358 -18.43 -9.64 7.74
C GLY A 358 -19.31 -9.85 6.52
N ASN A 359 -20.49 -9.27 6.62
CA ASN A 359 -21.54 -9.30 5.61
C ASN A 359 -21.44 -8.07 4.71
N LYS A 360 -21.13 -8.30 3.42
CA LYS A 360 -21.22 -7.26 2.40
C LYS A 360 -22.62 -7.26 1.79
N TYR A 361 -23.37 -6.17 1.90
CA TYR A 361 -24.63 -6.05 1.17
C TYR A 361 -24.36 -6.12 -0.33
N ASN A 362 -25.00 -7.07 -1.01
CA ASN A 362 -24.71 -7.42 -2.41
C ASN A 362 -25.77 -6.91 -3.39
N LYS A 363 -26.80 -6.19 -2.90
CA LYS A 363 -27.87 -5.61 -3.71
C LYS A 363 -28.67 -6.66 -4.50
N GLY A 364 -28.89 -7.83 -3.91
CA GLY A 364 -29.60 -8.94 -4.55
C GLY A 364 -28.79 -9.62 -5.66
N LYS A 365 -27.46 -9.45 -5.65
CA LYS A 365 -26.54 -10.03 -6.65
C LYS A 365 -25.45 -10.81 -5.93
N PRO A 366 -25.74 -12.06 -5.53
CA PRO A 366 -24.75 -12.91 -4.88
C PRO A 366 -23.48 -13.06 -5.73
N LEU A 367 -22.31 -13.08 -5.08
CA LEU A 367 -21.05 -13.21 -5.78
C LEU A 367 -20.95 -14.58 -6.47
N LYS A 368 -20.82 -14.57 -7.81
CA LYS A 368 -20.69 -15.82 -8.59
C LYS A 368 -19.44 -16.60 -8.24
N SER A 369 -18.29 -15.94 -8.20
CA SER A 369 -16.98 -16.53 -7.87
C SER A 369 -16.11 -15.50 -7.19
N LEU A 370 -15.36 -15.93 -6.19
CA LEU A 370 -14.32 -15.11 -5.58
C LEU A 370 -13.18 -14.87 -6.58
N TRP A 371 -12.63 -13.66 -6.59
CA TRP A 371 -11.45 -13.31 -7.34
C TRP A 371 -10.38 -12.77 -6.40
N VAL A 372 -9.13 -12.82 -6.85
CA VAL A 372 -7.97 -12.36 -6.08
C VAL A 372 -7.08 -11.49 -6.96
N GLY A 373 -6.60 -10.39 -6.38
CA GLY A 373 -5.64 -9.49 -7.02
C GLY A 373 -4.82 -8.78 -5.97
N SER A 374 -3.90 -7.94 -6.42
CA SER A 374 -3.10 -7.10 -5.53
C SER A 374 -2.63 -5.87 -6.28
N PHE A 375 -2.06 -4.93 -5.55
CA PHE A 375 -1.34 -3.81 -6.11
C PHE A 375 -0.13 -3.49 -5.27
N VAL A 376 0.82 -2.75 -5.84
CA VAL A 376 1.94 -2.15 -5.13
C VAL A 376 1.81 -0.64 -5.25
N GLU A 377 1.59 0.05 -4.13
CA GLU A 377 1.39 1.49 -4.07
C GLU A 377 2.29 2.15 -3.01
N VAL A 378 2.70 3.38 -3.32
CA VAL A 378 3.25 4.32 -2.34
C VAL A 378 2.26 5.47 -2.20
N PRO A 379 1.49 5.62 -1.10
CA PRO A 379 0.58 6.75 -0.94
C PRO A 379 1.33 8.02 -0.52
N GLY A 380 0.84 9.20 -0.93
CA GLY A 380 1.34 10.48 -0.42
C GLY A 380 1.37 11.62 -1.45
N PRO A 381 1.34 12.88 -0.97
CA PRO A 381 1.31 14.05 -1.84
C PRO A 381 2.71 14.46 -2.36
N PRO A 382 2.79 15.22 -3.48
CA PRO A 382 4.04 15.59 -4.14
C PRO A 382 4.98 16.51 -3.36
N HIS A 383 4.52 17.13 -2.28
CA HIS A 383 5.39 17.99 -1.46
C HIS A 383 6.29 17.19 -0.50
N VAL A 384 6.00 15.92 -0.23
CA VAL A 384 6.77 15.09 0.73
C VAL A 384 7.11 13.69 0.20
N GLN A 385 6.23 13.05 -0.57
CA GLN A 385 6.42 11.66 -1.01
C GLN A 385 7.16 11.60 -2.36
N ARG A 386 8.27 12.33 -2.50
CA ARG A 386 9.00 12.48 -3.77
C ARG A 386 9.90 11.26 -4.06
N THR A 387 9.33 10.05 -4.07
CA THR A 387 10.07 8.78 -4.12
C THR A 387 9.95 8.02 -5.45
N GLY A 388 9.63 8.71 -6.55
CA GLY A 388 9.35 8.12 -7.87
C GLY A 388 10.43 7.23 -8.45
N LEU A 389 11.71 7.50 -8.15
CA LEU A 389 12.85 6.74 -8.67
C LEU A 389 13.08 5.42 -7.95
N TYR A 390 12.49 5.23 -6.77
CA TYR A 390 12.80 4.07 -5.93
C TYR A 390 11.82 2.92 -6.23
N PRO A 391 12.32 1.74 -6.60
CA PRO A 391 11.46 0.60 -6.87
C PRO A 391 10.79 0.08 -5.59
N ARG A 392 9.59 -0.49 -5.74
CA ARG A 392 8.88 -1.30 -4.74
C ARG A 392 8.47 -2.59 -5.38
N GLU A 393 8.83 -3.71 -4.80
CA GLU A 393 8.57 -5.03 -5.36
C GLU A 393 7.95 -5.95 -4.31
N MET A 394 6.85 -6.57 -4.69
CA MET A 394 6.18 -7.60 -3.90
C MET A 394 6.21 -8.90 -4.70
N ARG A 395 6.46 -10.00 -3.99
CA ARG A 395 6.36 -11.36 -4.53
C ARG A 395 5.12 -12.06 -4.01
N TYR A 396 4.49 -12.85 -4.87
CA TYR A 396 3.26 -13.57 -4.59
C TYR A 396 3.34 -15.04 -4.98
N ARG A 397 2.78 -15.89 -4.13
CA ARG A 397 2.27 -17.22 -4.47
C ARG A 397 0.85 -17.33 -3.96
N GLY A 398 0.06 -18.20 -4.56
CA GLY A 398 -1.29 -18.38 -4.04
C GLY A 398 -2.00 -19.59 -4.61
N TRP A 399 -3.14 -19.86 -3.99
CA TRP A 399 -3.99 -21.00 -4.26
C TRP A 399 -5.44 -20.59 -4.13
N VAL A 400 -6.30 -21.34 -4.80
CA VAL A 400 -7.76 -21.19 -4.75
C VAL A 400 -8.41 -22.51 -4.41
N VAL A 401 -9.51 -22.45 -3.67
CA VAL A 401 -10.38 -23.60 -3.41
C VAL A 401 -11.70 -23.36 -4.14
N GLN A 402 -12.04 -24.29 -5.02
CA GLN A 402 -13.30 -24.31 -5.74
C GLN A 402 -14.45 -24.74 -4.83
N GLU A 403 -15.70 -24.53 -5.27
CA GLU A 403 -16.89 -24.89 -4.49
C GLU A 403 -17.04 -26.39 -4.20
N ASP A 404 -16.39 -27.25 -4.99
CA ASP A 404 -16.32 -28.70 -4.74
C ASP A 404 -15.17 -29.09 -3.80
N GLY A 405 -14.43 -28.12 -3.27
CA GLY A 405 -13.30 -28.32 -2.37
C GLY A 405 -11.95 -28.55 -3.07
N GLN A 406 -11.90 -28.54 -4.40
CA GLN A 406 -10.63 -28.73 -5.12
C GLN A 406 -9.69 -27.54 -4.90
N LEU A 407 -8.47 -27.82 -4.39
CA LEU A 407 -7.39 -26.85 -4.23
C LEU A 407 -6.55 -26.78 -5.51
N LEU A 408 -6.35 -25.59 -6.04
CA LEU A 408 -5.55 -25.32 -7.23
C LEU A 408 -4.53 -24.22 -6.98
N GLN A 409 -3.32 -24.34 -7.53
CA GLN A 409 -2.33 -23.27 -7.52
C GLN A 409 -2.72 -22.18 -8.55
N LEU A 410 -2.50 -20.92 -8.17
CA LEU A 410 -2.54 -19.79 -9.10
C LEU A 410 -1.33 -19.88 -10.03
N ASP A 411 -1.58 -19.88 -11.33
CA ASP A 411 -0.55 -20.08 -12.36
C ASP A 411 -0.54 -18.96 -13.41
N HIS A 412 -1.37 -17.93 -13.24
CA HIS A 412 -1.40 -16.75 -14.10
C HIS A 412 -1.47 -15.47 -13.28
N MET A 413 -0.64 -14.49 -13.63
CA MET A 413 -0.68 -13.11 -13.17
C MET A 413 -0.96 -12.18 -14.35
N SER A 414 -2.09 -11.46 -14.31
CA SER A 414 -2.54 -10.64 -15.43
C SER A 414 -1.58 -9.49 -15.77
N GLY A 415 -1.51 -9.13 -17.05
CA GLY A 415 -0.92 -7.86 -17.49
C GLY A 415 -1.74 -6.65 -17.03
N GLY A 416 -1.17 -5.45 -17.12
CA GLY A 416 -1.84 -4.22 -16.70
C GLY A 416 -0.96 -2.98 -16.76
N ASP A 417 -1.55 -1.84 -16.43
CA ASP A 417 -0.86 -0.55 -16.30
C ASP A 417 -0.06 -0.15 -17.55
N VAL A 418 -0.59 -0.50 -18.73
CA VAL A 418 -0.05 -0.11 -20.03
C VAL A 418 -0.79 1.14 -20.48
N ASP A 419 -0.03 2.21 -20.74
CA ASP A 419 -0.56 3.41 -21.33
C ASP A 419 -1.03 3.13 -22.77
N LYS A 420 -2.29 3.44 -23.06
CA LYS A 420 -2.91 3.09 -24.34
C LYS A 420 -2.35 3.86 -25.53
N GLN A 421 -1.76 5.03 -25.31
CA GLN A 421 -1.25 5.89 -26.39
C GLN A 421 0.18 5.51 -26.77
N THR A 422 1.01 5.26 -25.77
CA THR A 422 2.44 4.96 -25.94
C THR A 422 2.72 3.46 -26.03
N GLY A 423 1.82 2.62 -25.50
CA GLY A 423 2.04 1.17 -25.35
C GLY A 423 3.10 0.83 -24.29
N LEU A 424 3.51 1.80 -23.46
CA LEU A 424 4.53 1.64 -22.43
C LEU A 424 3.90 1.38 -21.07
N THR A 425 4.66 0.72 -20.19
CA THR A 425 4.33 0.56 -18.78
C THR A 425 5.52 0.97 -17.90
N TYR A 426 5.22 1.48 -16.71
CA TYR A 426 6.19 1.72 -15.64
C TYR A 426 6.33 0.52 -14.69
N THR A 427 5.57 -0.55 -14.93
CA THR A 427 5.52 -1.72 -14.04
C THR A 427 6.40 -2.83 -14.59
N HIS A 428 7.11 -3.54 -13.70
CA HIS A 428 7.77 -4.79 -14.06
C HIS A 428 7.03 -5.93 -13.40
N ARG A 429 6.84 -7.02 -14.15
CA ARG A 429 6.17 -8.21 -13.68
C ARG A 429 6.81 -9.45 -14.29
N GLY A 430 6.87 -10.53 -13.54
CA GLY A 430 7.53 -11.75 -13.97
C GLY A 430 7.38 -12.89 -12.96
N VAL A 431 8.14 -13.95 -13.18
CA VAL A 431 8.20 -15.14 -12.33
C VAL A 431 9.67 -15.40 -11.97
N THR A 432 9.96 -15.66 -10.71
CA THR A 432 11.29 -16.10 -10.25
C THR A 432 11.49 -17.59 -10.55
N ASP A 433 12.74 -18.05 -10.61
CA ASP A 433 13.04 -19.46 -10.91
C ASP A 433 12.34 -20.44 -9.95
N ASP A 434 12.19 -20.05 -8.68
CA ASP A 434 11.48 -20.84 -7.66
C ASP A 434 9.95 -20.66 -7.70
N GLY A 435 9.39 -19.92 -8.65
CA GLY A 435 7.95 -19.85 -8.88
C GLY A 435 7.19 -18.83 -8.04
N TRP A 436 7.81 -17.69 -7.71
CA TRP A 436 7.07 -16.52 -7.24
C TRP A 436 6.73 -15.61 -8.40
N PHE A 437 5.48 -15.16 -8.47
CA PHE A 437 5.19 -13.96 -9.24
C PHE A 437 5.81 -12.76 -8.56
N PHE A 438 6.34 -11.79 -9.31
CA PHE A 438 6.71 -10.49 -8.76
C PHE A 438 5.97 -9.37 -9.49
N LEU A 439 5.62 -8.32 -8.74
CA LEU A 439 5.08 -7.08 -9.27
C LEU A 439 5.89 -5.91 -8.70
N ARG A 440 6.43 -5.08 -9.57
CA ARG A 440 7.25 -3.91 -9.22
C ARG A 440 6.72 -2.64 -9.85
N THR A 441 6.76 -1.56 -9.08
CA THR A 441 6.61 -0.18 -9.57
C THR A 441 7.79 0.67 -9.14
N GLY A 442 7.91 1.89 -9.68
CA GLY A 442 9.01 2.81 -9.45
C GLY A 442 10.18 2.58 -10.41
N GLY A 443 11.34 3.16 -10.10
CA GLY A 443 12.49 3.10 -11.00
C GLY A 443 12.45 4.16 -12.11
N LEU A 444 13.52 4.19 -12.90
CA LEU A 444 13.74 5.23 -13.91
C LEU A 444 12.95 4.97 -15.19
N SER A 445 12.93 3.72 -15.65
CA SER A 445 12.51 3.40 -17.01
C SER A 445 11.01 3.09 -17.15
N PHE A 446 10.62 3.01 -18.41
CA PHE A 446 9.36 2.55 -18.94
C PHE A 446 9.68 1.60 -20.10
N HIS A 447 8.85 0.60 -20.35
CA HIS A 447 9.13 -0.39 -21.39
C HIS A 447 7.83 -0.90 -21.99
N LYS A 448 7.92 -1.54 -23.15
CA LYS A 448 6.79 -2.31 -23.67
C LYS A 448 6.61 -3.56 -22.80
N PRO A 449 5.37 -3.93 -22.45
CA PRO A 449 5.15 -5.16 -21.68
C PRO A 449 5.66 -6.36 -22.47
N HIS A 450 6.33 -7.29 -21.77
CA HIS A 450 6.84 -8.53 -22.38
C HIS A 450 5.72 -9.39 -22.98
N SER A 451 4.53 -9.35 -22.37
CA SER A 451 3.33 -10.06 -22.80
C SER A 451 2.11 -9.19 -22.48
N ALA A 452 1.21 -9.05 -23.45
CA ALA A 452 -0.03 -8.31 -23.27
C ALA A 452 -1.02 -9.02 -22.32
N GLY A 453 -0.95 -10.36 -22.25
CA GLY A 453 -1.83 -11.18 -21.41
C GLY A 453 -1.40 -11.24 -19.94
N GLY A 454 -0.10 -11.07 -19.66
CA GLY A 454 0.46 -11.25 -18.33
C GLY A 454 1.57 -12.29 -18.31
N VAL A 455 1.77 -12.93 -17.16
CA VAL A 455 2.84 -13.90 -16.93
C VAL A 455 2.25 -15.19 -16.40
N ASP A 456 2.64 -16.30 -17.00
CA ASP A 456 2.24 -17.64 -16.59
C ASP A 456 3.38 -18.33 -15.84
N LEU A 457 3.04 -19.20 -14.87
CA LEU A 457 4.00 -20.17 -14.35
C LEU A 457 4.26 -21.23 -15.41
N THR A 458 5.52 -21.57 -15.63
CA THR A 458 5.87 -22.77 -16.39
C THR A 458 5.72 -24.01 -15.51
N LYS A 459 5.70 -25.21 -16.12
CA LYS A 459 5.67 -26.47 -15.37
C LYS A 459 6.82 -26.61 -14.38
N ASP A 460 7.98 -26.05 -14.71
CA ASP A 460 9.18 -26.10 -13.85
C ASP A 460 9.07 -25.15 -12.66
N ASN A 461 8.21 -24.13 -12.73
CA ASN A 461 7.96 -23.18 -11.66
C ASN A 461 6.77 -23.57 -10.75
N GLN A 462 6.03 -24.62 -11.10
CA GLN A 462 4.92 -25.09 -10.26
C GLN A 462 5.46 -25.84 -9.04
N LEU A 463 4.80 -25.65 -7.90
CA LEU A 463 5.20 -26.34 -6.69
C LEU A 463 4.77 -27.80 -6.75
N LYS A 464 5.69 -28.70 -6.42
CA LYS A 464 5.42 -30.14 -6.37
C LYS A 464 4.58 -30.52 -5.15
N ASP A 465 4.87 -29.87 -4.03
CA ASP A 465 4.20 -30.07 -2.75
C ASP A 465 3.54 -28.77 -2.28
N PHE A 466 2.38 -28.89 -1.64
CA PHE A 466 1.73 -27.75 -1.03
C PHE A 466 2.49 -27.31 0.23
N PRO A 467 2.58 -26.00 0.51
CA PRO A 467 3.12 -25.50 1.76
C PRO A 467 2.38 -26.05 2.99
N ALA A 468 3.08 -26.14 4.13
CA ALA A 468 2.55 -26.70 5.37
C ALA A 468 1.21 -26.05 5.80
N TYR A 469 1.05 -24.74 5.64
CA TYR A 469 -0.19 -24.02 5.97
C TYR A 469 -1.41 -24.40 5.12
N LEU A 470 -1.24 -25.25 4.09
CA LEU A 470 -2.33 -25.86 3.30
C LEU A 470 -2.52 -27.36 3.56
N ALA A 471 -1.83 -27.93 4.56
CA ALA A 471 -2.06 -29.30 4.97
C ALA A 471 -3.53 -29.48 5.45
N PRO A 472 -4.10 -30.70 5.34
CA PRO A 472 -5.51 -30.96 5.67
C PRO A 472 -5.97 -30.44 7.04
N GLU A 473 -5.12 -30.56 8.06
CA GLU A 473 -5.33 -30.07 9.42
C GLU A 473 -5.53 -28.55 9.49
N HIS A 474 -4.78 -27.79 8.69
CA HIS A 474 -4.88 -26.33 8.61
C HIS A 474 -6.05 -25.87 7.76
N LYS A 475 -6.42 -26.64 6.73
CA LYS A 475 -7.57 -26.34 5.87
C LYS A 475 -8.88 -26.32 6.65
N LYS A 476 -9.03 -27.17 7.67
CA LYS A 476 -10.25 -27.20 8.49
C LYS A 476 -10.50 -25.85 9.18
N SER A 477 -9.44 -25.21 9.69
CA SER A 477 -9.54 -23.89 10.33
C SER A 477 -10.03 -22.79 9.38
N LEU A 478 -9.67 -22.88 8.10
CA LEU A 478 -10.12 -21.95 7.05
C LEU A 478 -11.59 -22.13 6.65
N LEU A 479 -12.23 -23.23 7.09
CA LEU A 479 -13.64 -23.54 6.81
C LEU A 479 -14.57 -23.25 8.00
N GLY A 480 -14.06 -22.76 9.12
CA GLY A 480 -14.85 -22.52 10.33
C GLY A 480 -14.54 -21.19 11.01
N VAL A 481 -15.19 -20.98 12.15
CA VAL A 481 -14.84 -19.94 13.13
C VAL A 481 -14.48 -20.63 14.44
N PRO A 482 -13.68 -20.01 15.33
CA PRO A 482 -13.31 -20.63 16.61
C PRO A 482 -14.49 -20.96 17.51
N SER A 483 -15.55 -20.15 17.46
CA SER A 483 -16.77 -20.34 18.23
C SER A 483 -17.99 -19.89 17.47
N GLU A 484 -19.11 -20.55 17.69
CA GLU A 484 -20.39 -20.22 17.07
C GLU A 484 -21.53 -20.21 18.09
N VAL A 485 -22.48 -19.29 17.91
CA VAL A 485 -23.69 -19.21 18.70
C VAL A 485 -24.90 -19.10 17.78
N THR A 486 -25.84 -20.04 17.91
CA THR A 486 -27.01 -20.14 17.04
C THR A 486 -28.28 -20.19 17.88
N VAL A 487 -29.27 -19.38 17.52
CA VAL A 487 -30.61 -19.41 18.11
C VAL A 487 -31.37 -20.58 17.50
N GLN A 488 -31.85 -21.50 18.34
CA GLN A 488 -32.69 -22.63 17.91
C GLN A 488 -34.17 -22.26 17.96
N SER A 489 -34.60 -21.57 19.02
CA SER A 489 -35.96 -21.06 19.16
C SER A 489 -36.01 -19.79 20.02
N ALA A 490 -37.06 -18.99 19.81
CA ALA A 490 -37.31 -17.75 20.53
C ALA A 490 -38.82 -17.49 20.63
N GLU A 491 -39.41 -17.70 21.80
CA GLU A 491 -40.86 -17.71 21.99
C GLU A 491 -41.31 -16.76 23.10
N ALA A 492 -42.34 -15.96 22.81
CA ALA A 492 -42.96 -15.09 23.80
C ALA A 492 -43.94 -15.89 24.68
N THR A 493 -43.59 -16.06 25.95
CA THR A 493 -44.41 -16.77 26.94
C THR A 493 -45.02 -15.79 27.96
N SER A 494 -45.92 -16.28 28.80
CA SER A 494 -46.43 -15.51 29.96
C SER A 494 -45.35 -15.13 30.97
N ALA A 495 -44.22 -15.84 30.98
CA ALA A 495 -43.09 -15.60 31.89
C ALA A 495 -42.02 -14.66 31.29
N GLY A 496 -42.13 -14.32 30.00
CA GLY A 496 -41.13 -13.55 29.26
C GLY A 496 -40.70 -14.23 27.96
N LEU A 497 -39.52 -13.88 27.45
CA LEU A 497 -38.96 -14.42 26.22
C LEU A 497 -38.16 -15.69 26.51
N ALA A 498 -38.69 -16.86 26.15
CA ALA A 498 -37.97 -18.13 26.23
C ALA A 498 -37.04 -18.29 25.02
N ILE A 499 -35.77 -18.56 25.27
CA ILE A 499 -34.74 -18.67 24.22
C ILE A 499 -34.00 -19.99 24.39
N GLU A 500 -33.92 -20.74 23.30
CA GLU A 500 -33.04 -21.89 23.17
C GLU A 500 -31.89 -21.52 22.21
N CYS A 501 -30.65 -21.76 22.63
CA CYS A 501 -29.49 -21.58 21.77
C CYS A 501 -28.48 -22.72 21.86
N GLN A 502 -27.77 -22.92 20.77
CA GLN A 502 -26.65 -23.84 20.65
C GLN A 502 -25.36 -23.03 20.62
N ILE A 503 -24.41 -23.38 21.47
CA ILE A 503 -23.04 -22.86 21.43
C ILE A 503 -22.12 -24.00 21.00
N GLU A 504 -21.32 -23.76 19.97
CA GLU A 504 -20.26 -24.67 19.53
C GLU A 504 -18.91 -24.05 19.89
N SER A 505 -18.12 -24.76 20.69
CA SER A 505 -16.82 -24.31 21.19
C SER A 505 -16.92 -23.02 22.01
N LEU A 506 -17.51 -23.13 23.21
CA LEU A 506 -17.69 -22.03 24.17
C LEU A 506 -16.42 -21.20 24.44
N GLY A 507 -15.25 -21.83 24.40
CA GLY A 507 -13.96 -21.21 24.68
C GLY A 507 -13.77 -20.85 26.15
N SER A 508 -12.68 -20.12 26.44
CA SER A 508 -12.34 -19.65 27.78
C SER A 508 -12.96 -18.28 28.09
N HIS A 509 -13.32 -18.07 29.37
CA HIS A 509 -13.95 -16.84 29.88
C HIS A 509 -15.15 -16.34 29.06
N PRO A 510 -16.17 -17.19 28.80
CA PRO A 510 -17.27 -16.84 27.93
C PRO A 510 -18.20 -15.78 28.53
N GLU A 511 -18.67 -14.89 27.65
CA GLU A 511 -19.70 -13.90 27.93
C GLU A 511 -20.75 -13.99 26.81
N LEU A 512 -21.95 -14.47 27.16
CA LEU A 512 -23.10 -14.41 26.25
C LEU A 512 -23.95 -13.19 26.58
N LYS A 513 -24.32 -12.44 25.55
CA LYS A 513 -25.28 -11.34 25.63
C LYS A 513 -26.38 -11.53 24.59
N VAL A 514 -27.61 -11.26 24.98
CA VAL A 514 -28.75 -11.21 24.07
C VAL A 514 -29.10 -9.75 23.81
N TYR A 515 -29.40 -9.43 22.55
CA TYR A 515 -29.93 -8.15 22.11
C TYR A 515 -31.32 -8.36 21.52
N TRP A 516 -32.29 -7.50 21.82
CA TRP A 516 -33.64 -7.60 21.25
C TRP A 516 -34.33 -6.24 21.11
N GLY A 517 -35.35 -6.19 20.26
CA GLY A 517 -36.15 -4.99 20.00
C GLY A 517 -37.16 -5.20 18.88
N THR A 518 -37.96 -4.17 18.60
CA THR A 518 -38.94 -4.19 17.49
C THR A 518 -38.29 -4.04 16.12
N GLN A 519 -37.10 -3.43 16.07
CA GLN A 519 -36.28 -3.27 14.87
C GLN A 519 -35.03 -4.16 14.90
N ASP A 520 -34.56 -4.55 13.72
CA ASP A 520 -33.33 -5.33 13.58
C ASP A 520 -32.11 -4.41 13.68
N GLY A 521 -31.34 -4.50 14.76
CA GLY A 521 -30.10 -3.75 14.91
C GLY A 521 -28.91 -4.34 14.13
N LEU A 522 -29.10 -5.44 13.39
CA LEU A 522 -28.02 -6.25 12.81
C LEU A 522 -26.98 -6.60 13.89
N THR A 523 -25.71 -6.26 13.67
CA THR A 523 -24.62 -6.41 14.66
C THR A 523 -24.14 -5.06 15.21
N PHE A 524 -24.97 -4.02 15.09
CA PHE A 524 -24.73 -2.73 15.71
C PHE A 524 -25.37 -2.71 17.11
N ALA A 525 -24.57 -3.00 18.13
CA ALA A 525 -25.05 -3.13 19.51
C ALA A 525 -25.83 -1.90 20.01
N ASP A 526 -25.46 -0.71 19.55
CA ASP A 526 -26.07 0.58 19.88
C ASP A 526 -27.43 0.84 19.18
N ARG A 527 -27.81 0.01 18.20
CA ARG A 527 -29.08 0.12 17.47
C ARG A 527 -30.18 -0.80 18.01
N TRP A 528 -29.86 -1.64 18.99
CA TRP A 528 -30.83 -2.51 19.66
C TRP A 528 -31.47 -1.78 20.84
N GLU A 529 -32.77 -2.00 21.07
CA GLU A 529 -33.54 -1.37 22.15
C GLU A 529 -33.13 -1.89 23.53
N HIS A 530 -32.79 -3.17 23.61
CA HIS A 530 -32.50 -3.87 24.86
C HIS A 530 -31.33 -4.83 24.71
N SER A 531 -30.63 -5.06 25.82
CA SER A 531 -29.63 -6.11 25.92
C SER A 531 -29.49 -6.66 27.35
N GLU A 532 -29.15 -7.94 27.49
CA GLU A 532 -28.96 -8.61 28.78
C GLU A 532 -27.83 -9.63 28.70
N ARG A 533 -26.99 -9.69 29.75
CA ARG A 533 -25.93 -10.70 29.88
C ARG A 533 -26.50 -11.97 30.49
N ILE A 534 -26.17 -13.11 29.89
CA ILE A 534 -26.64 -14.43 30.33
C ILE A 534 -25.55 -15.11 31.16
N PRO A 535 -25.81 -15.42 32.44
CA PRO A 535 -24.84 -16.11 33.29
C PRO A 535 -24.83 -17.62 33.03
N ASN A 536 -23.75 -18.29 33.44
CA ASN A 536 -23.65 -19.76 33.52
C ASN A 536 -23.95 -20.50 32.21
N VAL A 537 -23.55 -19.93 31.08
CA VAL A 537 -23.63 -20.60 29.78
C VAL A 537 -22.64 -21.77 29.70
N LYS A 538 -23.02 -22.79 28.93
CA LYS A 538 -22.23 -24.01 28.70
C LYS A 538 -22.07 -24.30 27.22
N ASP A 539 -21.10 -25.14 26.89
CA ASP A 539 -20.98 -25.68 25.54
C ASP A 539 -22.21 -26.56 25.23
N GLY A 540 -22.67 -26.52 23.98
CA GLY A 540 -23.88 -27.20 23.56
C GLY A 540 -25.17 -26.40 23.80
N LYS A 541 -26.24 -27.11 24.18
CA LYS A 541 -27.58 -26.56 24.35
C LYS A 541 -27.68 -25.68 25.61
N ASN A 542 -28.24 -24.49 25.46
CA ASN A 542 -28.56 -23.56 26.55
C ASN A 542 -30.02 -23.10 26.44
N GLU A 543 -30.68 -22.96 27.59
CA GLU A 543 -32.08 -22.52 27.70
C GLU A 543 -32.17 -21.47 28.81
N PHE A 544 -32.85 -20.36 28.53
CA PHE A 544 -33.08 -19.29 29.50
C PHE A 544 -34.31 -18.46 29.14
N THR A 545 -34.79 -17.67 30.10
CA THR A 545 -35.96 -16.79 29.93
C THR A 545 -35.62 -15.37 30.33
N LEU A 546 -35.82 -14.43 29.41
CA LEU A 546 -35.66 -12.99 29.68
C LEU A 546 -36.98 -12.42 30.19
N LYS A 547 -36.94 -11.81 31.39
CA LYS A 547 -38.10 -11.12 31.94
C LYS A 547 -38.24 -9.76 31.25
N SER A 548 -39.11 -9.67 30.25
CA SER A 548 -39.41 -8.41 29.57
C SER A 548 -40.73 -7.81 30.05
N ALA A 549 -40.72 -6.50 30.36
CA ALA A 549 -41.93 -5.75 30.67
C ALA A 549 -42.68 -5.26 29.39
N THR A 550 -42.08 -5.42 28.21
CA THR A 550 -42.57 -4.87 26.94
C THR A 550 -43.24 -5.96 26.10
N SER A 551 -44.23 -5.59 25.28
CA SER A 551 -44.85 -6.53 24.33
C SER A 551 -43.83 -7.00 23.29
N LEU A 552 -43.62 -8.32 23.21
CA LEU A 552 -42.64 -8.95 22.30
C LEU A 552 -43.25 -9.32 20.93
N ASN A 553 -44.44 -8.80 20.61
CA ASN A 553 -45.09 -9.06 19.33
C ASN A 553 -44.21 -8.55 18.18
N ASN A 554 -43.77 -9.46 17.29
CA ASN A 554 -42.86 -9.19 16.17
C ASN A 554 -41.46 -8.69 16.56
N ALA A 555 -41.02 -8.91 17.80
CA ALA A 555 -39.65 -8.60 18.20
C ALA A 555 -38.64 -9.44 17.41
N ARG A 556 -37.43 -8.91 17.28
CA ARG A 556 -36.26 -9.63 16.79
C ARG A 556 -35.23 -9.72 17.89
N LEU A 557 -34.40 -10.76 17.83
CA LEU A 557 -33.27 -10.91 18.73
C LEU A 557 -32.01 -11.38 18.01
N ARG A 558 -30.87 -11.15 18.66
CA ARG A 558 -29.56 -11.65 18.23
C ARG A 558 -28.69 -11.99 19.43
N LEU A 559 -27.82 -12.98 19.27
CA LEU A 559 -26.88 -13.40 20.30
C LEU A 559 -25.48 -12.88 19.98
N PHE A 560 -24.74 -12.54 21.02
CA PHE A 560 -23.34 -12.12 20.96
C PHE A 560 -22.55 -12.91 22.00
N LEU A 561 -21.62 -13.74 21.54
CA LEU A 561 -20.69 -14.53 22.33
C LEU A 561 -19.31 -13.88 22.27
N LYS A 562 -18.72 -13.59 23.43
CA LYS A 562 -17.33 -13.13 23.57
C LYS A 562 -16.56 -14.13 24.43
N ASN A 563 -15.40 -14.57 23.97
CA ASN A 563 -14.49 -15.47 24.69
C ASN A 563 -13.03 -15.11 24.33
N ASP A 564 -12.07 -15.89 24.80
CA ASP A 564 -10.64 -15.61 24.55
C ASP A 564 -10.23 -15.83 23.08
N ASP A 565 -11.01 -16.59 22.31
CA ASP A 565 -10.78 -16.80 20.88
C ASP A 565 -11.37 -15.66 20.02
N GLY A 566 -12.24 -14.82 20.58
CA GLY A 566 -12.78 -13.66 19.89
C GLY A 566 -14.18 -13.22 20.31
N GLN A 567 -14.87 -12.62 19.36
CA GLN A 567 -16.21 -12.06 19.50
C GLN A 567 -17.06 -12.51 18.31
N PHE A 568 -18.26 -13.04 18.57
CA PHE A 568 -19.07 -13.77 17.59
C PHE A 568 -20.56 -13.43 17.75
N TRP A 569 -21.14 -12.82 16.74
CA TRP A 569 -22.59 -12.66 16.63
C TRP A 569 -23.21 -13.91 15.99
N SER A 570 -24.44 -14.24 16.37
CA SER A 570 -25.23 -15.22 15.61
C SER A 570 -25.37 -14.76 14.16
N ALA A 571 -25.35 -15.69 13.21
CA ALA A 571 -25.30 -15.37 11.77
C ALA A 571 -26.47 -14.49 11.30
N ASN A 572 -27.66 -14.73 11.84
CA ASN A 572 -28.88 -14.00 11.54
C ASN A 572 -29.59 -13.53 12.82
N SER A 573 -30.42 -12.50 12.67
CA SER A 573 -31.41 -12.11 13.67
C SER A 573 -32.60 -13.07 13.59
N THR A 574 -33.14 -13.45 14.75
CA THR A 574 -34.27 -14.38 14.87
C THR A 574 -35.54 -13.63 15.22
N ARG A 575 -36.66 -13.92 14.54
CA ARG A 575 -37.97 -13.37 14.91
C ARG A 575 -38.52 -14.14 16.10
N VAL A 576 -39.08 -13.42 17.05
CA VAL A 576 -39.80 -14.00 18.19
C VAL A 576 -41.16 -14.51 17.71
N THR A 577 -41.44 -15.78 17.99
CA THR A 577 -42.73 -16.42 17.74
C THR A 577 -43.63 -16.35 18.98
N LYS A 578 -44.92 -16.61 18.78
CA LYS A 578 -45.90 -16.69 19.87
C LYS A 578 -46.06 -18.12 20.35
#